data_AF-A0A7V5A0Z4-F1
#
_entry.id   AF-A0A7V5A0Z4-F1
#
_cell.length_a   1.000
_cell.length_b   1.000
_cell.length_c   1.000
_cell.angle_alpha   90.00
_cell.angle_beta   90.00
_cell.angle_gamma   90.00
#
_symmetry.space_group_name_H-M   'P 1'
#
loop_
_entity.id
_entity.type
_entity.pdbx_description
1 polymer ?
#
loop_
_entity_poly.entity_id
_entity_poly.type
_entity_poly.pdbx_seq_one_letter_code
_entity_poly.pdbx_strand_id
1 'polypeptide(L)' 'MNTPNFIVAELKADNGKLLSVLTVTPKEFKTGSRGYYANQKVEMDGKRYQVQIQLVEIGSKTSGATGS' A
#
# COMPACT_ATOMS: atom_id res chain seq x y z
N MET A 1 14.72 -13.42 3.27
CA MET A 1 14.39 -12.46 2.20
C MET A 1 14.63 -11.07 2.73
N ASN A 2 15.33 -10.21 1.99
CA ASN A 2 15.49 -8.81 2.37
C ASN A 2 14.17 -8.07 2.16
N THR A 3 13.86 -7.12 3.03
CA THR A 3 12.69 -6.26 2.87
C THR A 3 12.80 -5.47 1.57
N PRO A 4 11.78 -5.49 0.68
CA PRO A 4 11.84 -4.77 -0.58
C PRO A 4 11.67 -3.26 -0.36
N ASN A 5 12.44 -2.45 -1.12
CA ASN A 5 12.40 -0.98 -1.09
C ASN A 5 11.04 -0.42 -1.51
N PHE A 6 10.30 -1.16 -2.34
CA PHE A 6 8.92 -0.92 -2.73
C PHE A 6 8.31 -2.25 -3.17
N ILE A 7 6.98 -2.31 -3.20
CA ILE A 7 6.25 -3.39 -3.86
C ILE A 7 5.49 -2.83 -5.06
N VAL A 8 5.15 -3.72 -5.99
CA VAL A 8 4.34 -3.38 -7.16
C VAL A 8 2.95 -3.97 -6.96
N ALA A 9 1.92 -3.16 -7.16
CA ALA A 9 0.54 -3.61 -7.17
C ALA A 9 -0.06 -3.41 -8.56
N GLU A 10 -0.65 -4.47 -9.11
CA GLU A 10 -1.37 -4.44 -10.36
C GLU A 10 -2.86 -4.26 -10.11
N LEU A 11 -3.44 -3.22 -10.70
CA LEU A 11 -4.88 -3.04 -10.75
C LEU A 11 -5.39 -3.66 -12.05
N LYS A 12 -6.23 -4.68 -11.95
CA LYS A 12 -6.78 -5.41 -13.10
C LYS A 12 -8.30 -5.38 -13.09
N ALA A 13 -8.90 -5.39 -14.27
CA ALA A 13 -10.31 -5.70 -14.45
C ALA A 13 -10.55 -7.20 -14.18
N ASP A 14 -11.82 -7.56 -14.01
CA ASP A 14 -12.29 -8.94 -13.80
C ASP A 14 -11.93 -9.88 -14.96
N ASN A 15 -11.83 -9.36 -16.18
CA ASN A 15 -11.34 -10.07 -17.36
C ASN A 15 -9.80 -10.20 -17.43
N GLY A 16 -9.08 -9.78 -16.39
CA GLY A 16 -7.61 -9.83 -16.32
C GLY A 16 -6.88 -8.70 -17.04
N LYS A 17 -7.58 -7.78 -17.72
CA LYS A 17 -6.97 -6.60 -18.36
C LYS A 17 -6.30 -5.73 -17.31
N LEU A 18 -5.01 -5.44 -17.51
CA LEU A 18 -4.26 -4.51 -16.68
C LEU A 18 -4.77 -3.07 -16.88
N LEU A 19 -5.19 -2.44 -15.79
CA LEU A 19 -5.69 -1.07 -15.75
C LEU A 19 -4.58 -0.11 -15.29
N SER A 20 -3.76 -0.51 -14.32
CA SER A 20 -2.67 0.32 -13.81
C SER A 20 -1.63 -0.51 -13.04
N VAL A 21 -0.42 0.02 -12.94
CA VAL A 21 0.67 -0.52 -12.11
C VAL A 21 1.07 0.56 -11.12
N LEU A 22 1.00 0.25 -9.84
CA LEU A 22 1.28 1.19 -8.76
C LEU A 22 2.55 0.79 -8.03
N THR A 23 3.47 1.74 -7.87
CA THR A 23 4.59 1.62 -6.93
C THR A 23 4.08 1.93 -5.54
N VAL A 24 4.23 0.97 -4.62
CA VAL A 24 3.79 1.09 -3.22
C VAL A 24 5.00 1.09 -2.32
N THR A 25 5.19 2.17 -1.58
CA THR A 25 6.41 2.40 -0.80
C THR A 25 6.19 2.09 0.68
N PRO A 26 7.24 1.71 1.42
CA PRO A 26 7.18 1.60 2.87
C PRO A 26 6.61 2.86 3.53
N LYS A 27 5.82 2.67 4.58
CA LYS A 27 5.20 3.73 5.36
C LYS A 27 5.11 3.35 6.83
N GLU A 28 5.50 4.28 7.68
CA GLU A 28 5.10 4.30 9.09
C GLU A 28 3.78 5.06 9.22
N PHE A 29 2.81 4.44 9.88
CA PHE A 29 1.48 4.99 10.08
C PHE A 29 1.39 5.75 11.41
N LYS A 30 0.48 6.72 11.50
CA LYS A 30 0.26 7.51 12.73
C LYS A 30 -0.08 6.66 13.96
N THR A 31 -0.57 5.43 13.74
CA THR A 31 -0.89 4.45 14.78
C THR A 31 0.34 3.72 15.35
N GLY A 32 1.55 4.01 14.87
CA GLY A 32 2.78 3.30 15.20
C GLY A 32 2.95 1.97 14.45
N SER A 33 2.01 1.61 13.57
CA SER A 33 2.15 0.44 12.69
C SER A 33 3.05 0.75 11.50
N ARG A 34 3.61 -0.28 10.89
CA ARG A 34 4.39 -0.20 9.64
C ARG A 34 3.68 -0.94 8.52
N GLY A 35 4.08 -0.66 7.29
CA GLY A 35 3.61 -1.38 6.12
C GLY A 35 3.95 -0.64 4.83
N TYR A 36 3.07 -0.74 3.82
CA TYR A 36 3.24 -0.12 2.52
C TYR A 36 2.02 0.71 2.15
N TYR A 37 2.25 1.85 1.48
CA TYR A 37 1.19 2.76 1.08
C TYR A 37 1.43 3.37 -0.30
N ALA A 38 0.36 3.52 -1.06
CA ALA A 38 0.33 4.32 -2.28
C ALA A 38 -1.00 5.03 -2.42
N ASN A 39 -0.96 6.19 -3.05
CA ASN A 39 -2.15 6.89 -3.48
C ASN A 39 -1.89 7.52 -4.84
N GLN A 40 -2.72 7.18 -5.84
CA GLN A 40 -2.58 7.69 -7.21
C GLN A 40 -3.94 7.88 -7.87
N LYS A 41 -3.98 8.71 -8.91
CA LYS A 41 -5.15 8.85 -9.78
C LYS A 41 -5.02 7.90 -10.94
N VAL A 42 -6.07 7.12 -11.21
CA VAL A 42 -6.15 6.23 -12.37
C VAL A 42 -7.34 6.67 -13.22
N GLU A 43 -7.17 6.66 -14.54
CA GLU A 43 -8.25 6.96 -15.49
C GLU A 43 -8.80 5.66 -16.06
N MET A 44 -10.12 5.50 -16.03
CA MET A 44 -10.83 4.35 -16.58
C MET A 44 -12.09 4.86 -17.26
N ASP A 45 -12.28 4.52 -18.54
CA ASP A 45 -13.43 4.92 -19.35
C ASP A 45 -13.76 6.43 -19.26
N GLY A 46 -12.71 7.27 -19.37
CA GLY A 46 -12.82 8.74 -19.34
C GLY A 46 -13.16 9.33 -17.96
N LYS A 47 -13.23 8.51 -16.91
CA LYS A 47 -13.45 8.94 -15.53
C LYS A 47 -12.16 8.81 -14.72
N ARG A 48 -11.90 9.79 -13.84
CA ARG A 48 -10.75 9.76 -12.92
C ARG A 48 -11.15 9.23 -11.57
N TYR A 49 -10.41 8.23 -11.11
CA TYR A 49 -10.57 7.60 -9.81
C TYR A 49 -9.35 7.85 -8.95
N GLN A 50 -9.56 8.06 -7.66
CA GLN A 50 -8.50 8.10 -6.66
C GLN A 50 -8.33 6.69 -6.09
N VAL A 51 -7.17 6.08 -6.32
CA VAL A 51 -6.83 4.75 -5.81
C VAL A 51 -5.97 4.90 -4.56
N GLN A 52 -6.27 4.12 -3.53
CA GLN A 52 -5.45 3.97 -2.34
C GLN A 52 -5.10 2.49 -2.15
N ILE A 53 -3.83 2.22 -1.91
CA ILE A 53 -3.34 0.90 -1.51
C ILE A 53 -2.73 1.05 -0.13
N GLN A 54 -3.16 0.21 0.80
CA GLN A 54 -2.64 0.16 2.16
C GLN A 54 -2.41 -1.30 2.56
N LEU A 55 -1.15 -1.65 2.77
CA LEU A 55 -0.75 -2.92 3.37
C LEU A 55 -0.22 -2.61 4.77
N VAL A 56 -0.72 -3.30 5.79
CA VAL A 56 -0.28 -3.12 7.18
C VAL A 56 0.36 -4.41 7.65
N GLU A 57 1.58 -4.31 8.18
CA GLU A 57 2.28 -5.42 8.81
C GLU A 57 1.58 -5.75 10.14
N ILE A 58 1.06 -6.98 10.25
CA ILE A 58 0.38 -7.45 11.47
C ILE A 58 1.39 -7.52 12.61
N GLY A 59 1.04 -6.99 13.79
CA GLY A 59 1.92 -6.98 14.96
C GLY A 59 3.04 -5.93 14.92
N SER A 60 3.08 -5.06 13.91
CA SER A 60 4.14 -4.04 13.75
C SER A 60 4.06 -2.85 14.70
N LYS A 61 3.01 -2.75 15.51
CA LYS A 61 2.95 -1.70 16.53
C LYS A 61 4.04 -1.98 17.54
N THR A 62 4.96 -1.04 17.71
CA THR A 62 5.84 -1.05 18.87
C THR A 62 4.95 -0.85 20.09
N SER A 63 4.63 -1.93 20.81
CA SER A 63 4.17 -1.79 22.19
C SER A 63 5.22 -0.94 22.88
N GLY A 64 4.83 0.24 23.37
CA GLY A 64 5.70 1.03 24.22
C GLY A 64 6.32 0.07 25.22
N ALA A 65 7.65 0.00 25.23
CA ALA A 65 8.41 -0.80 26.18
C ALA A 65 7.76 -0.65 27.55
N THR A 66 7.45 -1.80 28.15
CA THR A 66 7.04 -1.99 29.53
C THR A 66 7.57 -0.86 30.40
N GLY A 67 6.67 0.02 30.85
CA GLY A 67 6.94 0.85 32.02
C GLY A 67 7.02 -0.09 33.21
N SER A 68 8.25 -0.48 33.54
CA SER A 68 8.72 -1.03 34.80
C SER A 68 8.40 -0.10 35.97
#